data_AF-C7ZLK3-F1
#
_entry.id   AF-C7ZLK3-F1
#
_cell.length_a   1.000
_cell.length_b   1.000
_cell.length_c   1.000
_cell.angle_alpha   90.00
_cell.angle_beta   90.00
_cell.angle_gamma   90.00
#
_symmetry.space_group_name_H-M   'P 1'
#
loop_
_entity.id
_entity.type
_entity.pdbx_description
1 polymer ?
#
loop_
_entity_poly.entity_id
_entity_poly.type
_entity_poly.pdbx_seq_one_letter_code
_entity_poly.pdbx_strand_id
1 'polypeptide(L)'
;WLDDPLVIPNLTSRLLSNLQLVEAHTSRPSSLQTSLESLPQELQDRIMSLLREGTNGLDCTRLLPQSCWKHLFLRIPFLWDLDKTLVSEFKDKDGKEWDWERLFRQLMARVEPPTYPENSDIKAWDHGEVGLDVPPGFTNRRRIWQLLENMDPNEVE
;
A
#
# COMPACT_ATOMS: atom_id res chain seq x y z
N TRP A 1 -19.56 1.50 8.52
CA TRP A 1 -20.12 0.61 7.48
C TRP A 1 -21.12 1.31 6.55
N LEU A 2 -21.37 2.62 6.69
CA LEU A 2 -22.32 3.36 5.84
C LEU A 2 -21.64 4.05 4.65
N ASP A 3 -20.32 4.16 4.67
CA ASP A 3 -19.55 4.86 3.66
C ASP A 3 -19.36 4.01 2.40
N ASP A 4 -19.63 4.62 1.24
CA ASP A 4 -19.58 3.97 -0.06
C ASP A 4 -18.16 3.49 -0.39
N PRO A 5 -17.93 2.18 -0.57
CA PRO A 5 -16.64 1.65 -0.98
C PRO A 5 -16.37 1.87 -2.47
N LEU A 6 -17.34 2.24 -3.30
CA LEU A 6 -17.17 2.42 -4.74
C LEU A 6 -16.76 3.85 -5.07
N VAL A 7 -17.45 4.85 -4.52
CA VAL A 7 -17.17 6.27 -4.76
C VAL A 7 -16.52 6.88 -3.53
N ILE A 8 -15.20 7.06 -3.57
CA ILE A 8 -14.43 7.65 -2.47
C ILE A 8 -13.91 9.04 -2.89
N PRO A 9 -14.54 10.13 -2.42
CA PRO A 9 -14.13 11.49 -2.79
C PRO A 9 -12.70 11.80 -2.37
N ASN A 10 -11.95 12.50 -3.23
CA ASN A 10 -10.59 12.96 -2.97
C ASN A 10 -9.61 11.83 -2.59
N LEU A 11 -9.87 10.59 -3.01
CA LEU A 11 -9.06 9.43 -2.63
C LEU A 11 -7.57 9.66 -2.91
N THR A 12 -7.22 9.95 -4.16
CA THR A 12 -5.81 10.08 -4.56
C THR A 12 -5.09 11.19 -3.77
N SER A 13 -5.68 12.37 -3.63
CA SER A 13 -5.05 13.47 -2.90
C SER A 13 -4.90 13.17 -1.40
N ARG A 14 -5.88 12.49 -0.80
CA ARG A 14 -5.79 12.04 0.61
C ARG A 14 -4.71 10.98 0.78
N LEU A 15 -4.60 10.01 -0.12
CA LEU A 15 -3.51 9.03 -0.10
C LEU A 15 -2.14 9.69 -0.20
N LEU A 16 -1.95 10.60 -1.16
CA LEU A 16 -0.68 11.32 -1.34
C LEU A 16 -0.34 12.21 -0.13
N SER A 17 -1.33 12.73 0.59
CA SER A 17 -1.10 13.53 1.80
C SER A 17 -0.50 12.75 2.96
N ASN A 18 -0.55 11.41 2.92
CA ASN A 18 0.08 10.53 3.91
C ASN A 18 1.58 10.27 3.64
N LEU A 19 2.10 10.67 2.46
CA LEU A 19 3.50 10.46 2.13
C LEU A 19 4.39 11.28 3.06
N GLN A 20 5.48 10.65 3.49
CA GLN A 20 6.52 11.28 4.29
C GLN A 20 7.81 11.35 3.49
N LEU A 21 8.57 12.43 3.67
CA LEU A 21 9.88 12.55 3.07
C LEU A 21 10.85 11.63 3.80
N VAL A 22 11.63 10.88 3.04
CA VAL A 22 12.79 10.15 3.51
C VAL A 22 14.04 10.79 2.93
N GLU A 23 15.12 10.80 3.70
CA GLU A 23 16.43 11.19 3.16
C GLU A 23 16.70 10.31 1.93
N ALA A 24 16.99 10.94 0.79
CA ALA A 24 17.45 10.18 -0.37
C ALA A 24 18.65 9.35 0.08
N HIS A 25 18.76 8.13 -0.43
CA HIS A 25 19.83 7.20 -0.07
C HIS A 25 21.21 7.85 -0.34
N THR A 26 21.76 8.55 0.65
CA THR A 26 23.10 9.16 0.60
C THR A 26 24.18 8.14 0.97
N SER A 27 23.77 7.00 1.55
CA SER A 27 24.62 5.85 1.76
C SER A 27 24.72 5.02 0.48
N ARG A 28 25.94 4.56 0.15
CA ARG A 28 26.18 3.54 -0.89
C ARG A 28 25.07 2.48 -0.87
N PRO A 29 24.54 2.07 -2.04
CA PRO A 29 23.57 0.99 -2.10
C PRO A 29 24.16 -0.23 -1.39
N SER A 30 23.33 -0.89 -0.59
CA SER A 30 23.76 -2.12 0.06
C SER A 30 24.20 -3.14 -1.00
N SER A 31 25.04 -4.10 -0.64
CA SER A 31 25.43 -5.19 -1.54
C SER A 31 24.20 -5.93 -2.07
N LEU A 32 23.15 -6.03 -1.25
CA LEU A 32 21.86 -6.62 -1.61
C LEU A 32 21.13 -5.76 -2.65
N GLN A 33 21.03 -4.44 -2.45
CA GLN A 33 20.38 -3.53 -3.40
C GLN A 33 21.06 -3.58 -4.78
N THR A 34 22.40 -3.53 -4.79
CA THR A 34 23.18 -3.66 -6.04
C THR A 34 22.92 -5.01 -6.72
N SER A 35 22.80 -6.07 -5.93
CA SER A 35 22.51 -7.40 -6.46
C SER A 35 21.11 -7.47 -7.07
N LEU A 36 20.10 -6.88 -6.42
CA LEU A 36 18.73 -6.83 -6.93
C LEU A 36 18.63 -6.05 -8.25
N GLU A 37 19.30 -4.91 -8.35
CA GLU A 37 19.33 -4.09 -9.58
C GLU A 37 20.06 -4.79 -10.73
N SER A 38 20.99 -5.69 -10.41
CA SER A 38 21.74 -6.47 -11.41
C SER A 38 20.97 -7.68 -11.97
N LEU A 39 19.81 -8.02 -11.40
CA LEU A 39 19.01 -9.15 -11.85
C LEU A 39 18.41 -8.90 -13.23
N PRO A 40 18.21 -9.94 -14.06
CA PRO A 40 17.39 -9.87 -15.26
C PRO A 40 15.98 -9.33 -14.96
N GLN A 41 15.38 -8.62 -15.92
CA GLN A 41 14.08 -8.00 -15.78
C GLN A 41 13.00 -9.00 -15.34
N GLU A 42 13.06 -10.24 -15.84
CA GLU A 42 12.11 -11.30 -15.51
C GLU A 42 12.13 -11.66 -14.02
N LEU A 43 13.32 -11.65 -13.41
CA LEU A 43 13.47 -11.90 -11.98
C LEU A 43 13.02 -10.70 -11.15
N GLN A 44 13.33 -9.49 -11.60
CA GLN A 44 12.84 -8.27 -10.95
C GLN A 44 11.31 -8.23 -10.97
N ASP A 45 10.69 -8.48 -12.12
CA ASP A 45 9.24 -8.54 -12.27
C ASP A 45 8.61 -9.61 -11.38
N ARG A 46 9.27 -10.77 -11.26
CA ARG A 46 8.81 -11.84 -10.36
C ARG A 46 8.87 -11.42 -8.90
N ILE A 47 9.95 -10.77 -8.46
CA ILE A 47 10.06 -10.23 -7.09
C ILE A 47 8.95 -9.20 -6.82
N MET A 48 8.71 -8.31 -7.77
CA MET A 48 7.66 -7.28 -7.67
C MET A 48 6.26 -7.90 -7.58
N SER A 49 5.99 -8.98 -8.32
CA SER A 49 4.72 -9.72 -8.21
C SER A 49 4.54 -10.31 -6.81
N LEU A 50 5.59 -10.90 -6.23
CA LEU A 50 5.56 -11.47 -4.88
C LEU A 50 5.31 -10.40 -3.82
N LEU A 51 5.90 -9.21 -3.96
CA LEU A 51 5.64 -8.10 -3.04
C LEU A 51 4.20 -7.58 -3.12
N ARG A 52 3.56 -7.68 -4.28
CA ARG A 52 2.16 -7.28 -4.44
C ARG A 52 1.19 -8.24 -3.76
N GLU A 53 1.49 -9.54 -3.80
CA GLU A 53 0.60 -10.62 -3.33
C GLU A 53 0.90 -11.06 -1.90
N GLY A 54 2.11 -10.79 -1.39
CA GLY A 54 2.55 -11.19 -0.07
C GLY A 54 1.97 -10.34 1.07
N THR A 55 1.90 -10.94 2.26
CA THR A 55 1.66 -10.20 3.50
C THR A 55 2.92 -9.41 3.86
N ASN A 56 2.93 -8.13 3.50
CA ASN A 56 4.01 -7.23 3.88
C ASN A 56 3.77 -6.74 5.31
N GLY A 57 4.76 -6.94 6.20
CA GLY A 57 4.77 -6.26 7.49
C GLY A 57 4.84 -4.73 7.32
N LEU A 58 4.51 -3.99 8.38
CA LEU A 58 4.55 -2.52 8.37
C LEU A 58 5.99 -1.96 8.34
N ASP A 59 6.98 -2.76 8.75
CA ASP A 59 8.38 -2.34 8.79
C ASP A 59 8.92 -2.11 7.38
N CYS A 60 9.45 -0.90 7.17
CA CYS A 60 10.03 -0.50 5.89
C CYS A 60 11.51 -0.90 5.83
N THR A 61 11.87 -1.65 4.79
CA THR A 61 13.22 -2.14 4.57
C THR A 61 14.09 -1.16 3.79
N ARG A 62 13.45 -0.35 2.94
CA ARG A 62 14.04 0.63 2.01
C ARG A 62 15.16 0.02 1.16
N LEU A 63 15.02 -1.27 0.83
CA LEU A 63 15.96 -2.03 0.00
C LEU A 63 15.70 -1.82 -1.50
N LEU A 64 14.43 -1.64 -1.88
CA LEU A 64 14.05 -1.31 -3.24
C LEU A 64 13.92 0.21 -3.41
N PRO A 65 14.29 0.76 -4.59
CA PRO A 65 14.08 2.17 -4.90
C PRO A 65 12.63 2.60 -4.69
N GLN A 66 12.43 3.84 -4.24
CA GLN A 66 11.10 4.41 -4.02
C GLN A 66 10.25 4.45 -5.30
N SER A 67 10.89 4.56 -6.47
CA SER A 67 10.24 4.44 -7.78
C SER A 67 9.59 3.07 -8.01
N CYS A 68 10.18 1.97 -7.51
CA CYS A 68 9.61 0.63 -7.58
C CYS A 68 8.32 0.54 -6.75
N TRP A 69 8.33 1.08 -5.53
CA TRP A 69 7.15 1.12 -4.68
C TRP A 69 6.04 2.02 -5.24
N LYS A 70 6.40 3.16 -5.84
CA LYS A 70 5.46 4.02 -6.57
C LYS A 70 4.79 3.28 -7.73
N HIS A 71 5.55 2.46 -8.46
CA HIS A 71 5.02 1.63 -9.53
C HIS A 71 4.09 0.52 -9.02
N LEU A 72 4.40 -0.10 -7.88
CA LEU A 72 3.50 -1.05 -7.21
C LEU A 72 2.21 -0.39 -6.74
N PHE A 73 2.32 0.80 -6.13
CA PHE A 73 1.17 1.60 -5.69
C PHE A 73 0.18 1.86 -6.83
N LEU A 74 0.67 2.26 -8.02
CA LEU A 74 -0.15 2.47 -9.22
C LEU A 74 -0.83 1.20 -9.77
N ARG A 75 -0.44 0.02 -9.27
CA ARG A 75 -0.93 -1.29 -9.69
C ARG A 75 -1.73 -2.00 -8.60
N ILE A 76 -2.05 -1.34 -7.49
CA ILE A 76 -2.90 -1.91 -6.44
C ILE A 76 -4.31 -2.12 -7.03
N PRO A 77 -4.82 -3.36 -7.10
CA PRO A 77 -6.07 -3.64 -7.82
C PRO A 77 -7.30 -2.93 -7.24
N PHE A 78 -7.40 -2.81 -5.91
CA PHE A 78 -8.52 -2.14 -5.25
C PHE A 78 -8.42 -0.60 -5.28
N LEU A 79 -7.43 -0.04 -5.96
CA LEU A 79 -7.28 1.40 -6.19
C LEU A 79 -7.46 1.74 -7.67
N TRP A 80 -8.53 1.19 -8.27
CA TRP A 80 -8.81 1.33 -9.71
C TRP A 80 -9.09 2.77 -10.16
N ASP A 81 -9.53 3.63 -9.24
CA ASP A 81 -9.93 5.03 -9.46
C ASP A 81 -8.84 6.04 -9.07
N LEU A 82 -7.58 5.60 -8.95
CA LEU A 82 -6.44 6.50 -8.76
C LEU A 82 -6.31 7.48 -9.94
N ASP A 83 -6.10 8.75 -9.61
CA ASP A 83 -5.65 9.76 -10.55
C ASP A 83 -4.16 9.53 -10.82
N LYS A 84 -3.88 8.75 -11.87
CA LYS A 84 -2.52 8.38 -12.25
C LYS A 84 -1.69 9.60 -12.66
N THR A 85 -2.32 10.63 -13.22
CA THR A 85 -1.64 11.87 -13.61
C THR A 85 -1.13 12.58 -12.36
N LEU A 86 -1.99 12.76 -11.36
CA LEU A 86 -1.63 13.36 -10.08
C LEU A 86 -0.48 12.61 -9.38
N VAL A 87 -0.51 11.28 -9.40
CA VAL A 87 0.54 10.45 -8.81
C VAL A 87 1.85 10.57 -9.60
N SER A 88 1.80 10.52 -10.93
CA SER A 88 2.99 10.67 -11.79
C SER A 88 3.66 12.02 -11.61
N GLU A 89 2.87 13.10 -11.47
CA GLU A 89 3.36 14.46 -11.22
C GLU A 89 3.85 14.69 -9.79
N PHE A 90 3.57 13.77 -8.87
CA PHE A 90 4.09 13.81 -7.50
C PHE A 90 5.60 13.53 -7.49
N LYS A 91 6.38 14.62 -7.56
CA LYS A 91 7.85 14.60 -7.65
C LYS A 91 8.51 14.75 -6.31
N ASP A 92 9.74 14.26 -6.25
CA ASP A 92 10.67 14.43 -5.14
C ASP A 92 10.89 15.91 -4.82
N LYS A 93 11.19 16.20 -3.57
CA LYS A 93 11.25 17.56 -3.05
C LYS A 93 12.58 17.79 -2.33
N ASP A 94 13.29 18.85 -2.70
CA ASP A 94 14.50 19.33 -2.00
C ASP A 94 15.59 18.25 -1.82
N GLY A 95 15.77 17.37 -2.83
CA GLY A 95 16.73 16.26 -2.77
C GLY A 95 16.33 15.10 -1.84
N LYS A 96 15.07 15.07 -1.41
CA LYS A 96 14.46 13.99 -0.63
C LYS A 96 13.44 13.24 -1.47
N GLU A 97 13.36 11.93 -1.26
CA GLU A 97 12.38 11.07 -1.90
C GLU A 97 11.14 10.91 -1.02
N TRP A 98 10.00 10.63 -1.63
CA TRP A 98 8.80 10.24 -0.88
C TRP A 98 8.85 8.75 -0.51
N ASP A 99 8.49 8.42 0.74
CA ASP A 99 8.49 7.04 1.25
C ASP A 99 7.25 6.27 0.76
N TRP A 100 7.31 5.86 -0.50
CA TRP A 100 6.29 5.05 -1.17
C TRP A 100 6.20 3.64 -0.59
N GLU A 101 7.31 3.08 -0.08
CA GLU A 101 7.28 1.77 0.60
C GLU A 101 6.34 1.79 1.79
N ARG A 102 6.50 2.80 2.66
CA ARG A 102 5.66 2.94 3.84
C ARG A 102 4.19 3.05 3.47
N LEU A 103 3.86 3.95 2.54
CA LEU A 103 2.48 4.14 2.09
C LEU A 103 1.93 2.82 1.55
N PHE A 104 2.67 2.13 0.68
CA PHE A 104 2.26 0.85 0.13
C PHE A 104 1.98 -0.20 1.23
N ARG A 105 2.88 -0.34 2.21
CA ARG A 105 2.71 -1.29 3.34
C ARG A 105 1.48 -0.97 4.18
N GLN A 106 1.24 0.31 4.48
CA GLN A 106 0.05 0.74 5.22
C GLN A 106 -1.25 0.48 4.45
N LEU A 107 -1.26 0.69 3.12
CA LEU A 107 -2.43 0.43 2.27
C LEU A 107 -2.73 -1.06 2.14
N MET A 108 -1.69 -1.89 2.06
CA MET A 108 -1.81 -3.34 1.91
C MET A 108 -2.04 -4.05 3.24
N ALA A 109 -2.00 -3.33 4.37
CA ALA A 109 -2.27 -3.87 5.70
C ALA A 109 -3.59 -4.67 5.71
N ARG A 110 -3.56 -5.80 6.42
CA ARG A 110 -4.75 -6.64 6.52
C ARG A 110 -5.75 -5.99 7.45
N VAL A 111 -7.00 -5.95 7.02
CA VAL A 111 -8.12 -5.53 7.86
C VAL A 111 -8.40 -6.64 8.85
N GLU A 112 -8.36 -6.30 10.13
CA GLU A 112 -8.70 -7.25 11.19
C GLU A 112 -10.23 -7.37 11.37
N PRO A 113 -10.74 -8.57 11.73
CA PRO A 113 -12.13 -8.73 12.11
C PRO A 113 -12.47 -7.84 13.31
N PRO A 114 -13.71 -7.31 13.40
CA PRO A 114 -14.15 -6.61 14.59
C PRO A 114 -14.03 -7.53 15.80
N THR A 115 -13.48 -7.01 16.89
CA THR A 115 -13.50 -7.69 18.18
C THR A 115 -14.89 -7.50 18.81
N TYR A 116 -15.40 -8.52 19.49
CA TYR A 116 -16.68 -8.47 20.21
C TYR A 116 -16.45 -8.65 21.72
N PRO A 117 -15.99 -7.62 22.45
CA PRO A 117 -15.82 -7.72 23.89
C PRO A 117 -17.19 -7.73 24.56
N GLU A 118 -17.38 -8.57 25.58
CA GLU A 118 -18.67 -8.77 26.25
C GLU A 118 -19.26 -7.49 26.88
N ASN A 119 -18.45 -6.44 27.11
CA ASN A 119 -18.84 -5.22 27.82
C ASN A 119 -18.29 -3.93 27.19
N SER A 120 -18.05 -3.88 25.88
CA SER A 120 -17.64 -2.64 25.21
C SER A 120 -18.29 -2.47 23.85
N ASP A 121 -18.27 -1.23 23.36
CA ASP A 121 -18.68 -0.94 21.99
C ASP A 121 -17.84 -1.74 20.99
N ILE A 122 -18.49 -2.22 19.93
CA ILE A 122 -17.82 -2.92 18.83
C ILE A 122 -16.91 -1.91 18.13
N LYS A 123 -15.60 -2.08 18.31
CA LYS A 123 -14.60 -1.30 17.57
C LYS A 123 -14.26 -2.03 16.27
N ALA A 124 -14.71 -1.49 15.15
CA ALA A 124 -14.28 -1.96 13.85
C ALA A 124 -12.87 -1.46 13.56
N TRP A 125 -12.00 -2.33 13.04
CA TRP A 125 -10.68 -1.92 12.56
C TRP A 125 -10.80 -0.91 11.41
N ASP A 126 -9.93 0.09 11.41
CA ASP A 126 -9.72 1.03 10.32
C ASP A 126 -8.22 1.32 10.09
N HIS A 127 -7.91 1.98 8.98
CA HIS A 127 -6.52 2.27 8.59
C HIS A 127 -5.81 3.29 9.49
N GLY A 128 -6.54 3.97 10.39
CA GLY A 128 -5.93 4.76 11.44
C GLY A 128 -5.06 3.92 12.38
N GLU A 129 -5.39 2.63 12.58
CA GLU A 129 -4.60 1.69 13.39
C GLU A 129 -3.19 1.45 12.82
N VAL A 130 -2.99 1.66 11.52
CA VAL A 130 -1.67 1.58 10.86
C VAL A 130 -1.10 2.95 10.51
N GLY A 131 -1.68 4.02 11.07
CA GLY A 131 -1.22 5.39 10.89
C GLY A 131 -1.46 5.94 9.48
N LEU A 132 -2.58 5.58 8.86
CA LEU A 132 -2.98 6.04 7.54
C LEU A 132 -4.33 6.79 7.62
N ASP A 133 -4.31 8.08 7.25
CA ASP A 133 -5.48 8.94 7.22
C ASP A 133 -6.18 8.85 5.85
N VAL A 134 -7.27 8.09 5.79
CA VAL A 134 -8.05 7.83 4.57
C VAL A 134 -9.52 8.17 4.75
N PRO A 135 -10.23 8.48 3.66
CA PRO A 135 -11.68 8.59 3.71
C PRO A 135 -12.31 7.27 4.22
N PRO A 136 -13.40 7.33 5.00
CA PRO A 136 -14.01 6.15 5.62
C PRO A 136 -14.38 5.00 4.66
N GLY A 137 -14.79 5.31 3.43
CA GLY A 137 -15.11 4.31 2.39
C GLY A 137 -13.92 3.42 2.00
N PHE A 138 -12.69 3.87 2.24
CA PHE A 138 -11.47 3.15 1.90
C PHE A 138 -11.33 1.84 2.67
N THR A 139 -11.56 1.88 3.99
CA THR A 139 -11.48 0.68 4.83
C THR A 139 -12.52 -0.36 4.41
N ASN A 140 -13.72 0.08 4.02
CA ASN A 140 -14.75 -0.83 3.50
C ASN A 140 -14.29 -1.46 2.17
N ARG A 141 -13.74 -0.65 1.25
CA ARG A 141 -13.21 -1.14 -0.03
C ARG A 141 -12.10 -2.18 0.17
N ARG A 142 -11.10 -1.88 1.03
CA ARG A 142 -10.02 -2.81 1.35
C ARG A 142 -10.54 -4.11 1.97
N ARG A 143 -11.53 -4.03 2.86
CA ARG A 143 -12.16 -5.20 3.50
C ARG A 143 -12.85 -6.10 2.48
N ILE A 144 -13.64 -5.52 1.57
CA ILE A 144 -14.29 -6.28 0.48
C ILE A 144 -13.23 -6.95 -0.39
N TRP A 145 -12.18 -6.21 -0.78
CA TRP A 145 -11.09 -6.79 -1.57
C TRP A 145 -10.37 -7.93 -0.83
N GLN A 146 -10.16 -7.81 0.48
CA GLN A 146 -9.56 -8.88 1.28
C GLN A 146 -10.41 -10.15 1.32
N LEU A 147 -11.75 -10.02 1.27
CA LEU A 147 -12.63 -11.20 1.17
C LEU A 147 -12.42 -11.92 -0.17
N LEU A 148 -12.21 -11.18 -1.26
CA LEU A 148 -11.88 -11.76 -2.56
C LEU A 148 -10.50 -12.41 -2.56
N GLU A 149 -9.50 -11.79 -1.92
CA GLU A 149 -8.15 -12.36 -1.77
C GLU A 149 -8.14 -13.65 -0.93
N ASN A 150 -9.08 -13.78 0.01
CA ASN A 150 -9.21 -14.93 0.90
C ASN A 150 -10.08 -16.05 0.36
N MET A 151 -10.85 -15.81 -0.71
CA MET A 151 -11.73 -16.80 -1.30
C MET A 151 -10.87 -17.90 -1.93
N ASP A 152 -11.07 -19.16 -1.52
CA ASP A 152 -10.42 -20.29 -2.19
C ASP A 152 -11.00 -20.38 -3.61
N PRO A 153 -10.15 -20.35 -4.66
CA PRO A 153 -10.61 -20.52 -6.03
C PRO A 153 -11.42 -21.82 -6.24
N ASN A 154 -11.22 -22.83 -5.40
CA ASN A 154 -11.92 -24.12 -5.46
C ASN A 154 -13.27 -24.14 -4.72
N GLU A 155 -13.62 -23.09 -3.98
CA GLU A 155 -14.91 -22.97 -3.27
C GLU A 155 -16.00 -22.26 -4.11
N VAL A 156 -15.69 -21.88 -5.36
CA VAL A 156 -16.57 -21.10 -6.25
C VAL A 156 -17.17 -21.94 -7.40
N GLU A 157 -17.19 -23.27 -7.26
CA GLU A 157 -17.86 -24.21 -8.18
C GLU A 157 -19.30 -24.55 -7.78
#